data_AF-A0A1S1TRZ3-F1
#
_entry.id   AF-A0A1S1TRZ3-F1
#
_cell.length_a   1.000
_cell.length_b   1.000
_cell.length_c   1.000
_cell.angle_alpha   90.00
_cell.angle_beta   90.00
_cell.angle_gamma   90.00
#
_symmetry.space_group_name_H-M   'P 1'
#
loop_
_entity.id
_entity.type
_entity.pdbx_description
1 polymer ?
#
loop_
_entity_poly.entity_id
_entity_poly.type
_entity_poly.pdbx_seq_one_letter_code
_entity_poly.pdbx_strand_id
1 'polypeptide(L)'
;MADSTEKWWKAPPEFADQVERNRADFKAQFGSFEGAEIRSYWLGTSEDGAWLAFQFHMPDGSVHKFTLRADWVPQFVTQLAGATDEMNERRIATALVAAEPQGEA
;
A
#
# COMPACT_ATOMS: atom_id res chain seq x y z
N MET A 1 -20.84 -18.56 16.17
CA MET A 1 -20.44 -17.18 16.51
C MET A 1 -19.07 -16.96 15.89
N ALA A 2 -19.02 -16.68 14.59
CA ALA A 2 -17.78 -16.26 13.94
C ALA A 2 -17.67 -14.76 14.21
N ASP A 3 -17.09 -14.42 15.35
CA ASP A 3 -16.77 -13.03 15.63
C ASP A 3 -15.78 -12.59 14.55
N SER A 4 -16.18 -11.56 13.83
CA SER A 4 -15.50 -11.13 12.63
C SER A 4 -14.08 -10.79 13.05
N THR A 5 -13.07 -11.35 12.42
CA THR A 5 -11.69 -10.87 12.57
C THR A 5 -11.68 -9.48 11.95
N GLU A 6 -12.15 -8.48 12.70
CA GLU A 6 -12.10 -7.09 12.31
C GLU A 6 -10.63 -6.80 12.10
N LYS A 7 -10.28 -6.61 10.83
CA LYS A 7 -8.90 -6.42 10.43
C LYS A 7 -8.32 -5.33 11.32
N TRP A 8 -7.27 -5.65 12.06
CA TRP A 8 -6.68 -4.77 13.08
C TRP A 8 -6.21 -3.42 12.52
N TRP A 9 -6.13 -3.30 11.19
CA TRP A 9 -5.81 -2.09 10.45
C TRP A 9 -7.03 -1.26 10.04
N LYS A 10 -8.27 -1.71 10.27
CA LYS A 10 -9.49 -0.95 9.96
C LYS A 10 -9.41 0.41 10.67
N ALA A 11 -9.65 1.46 9.90
CA ALA A 11 -9.73 2.80 10.44
C ALA A 11 -10.79 2.85 11.55
N PRO A 12 -10.54 3.56 12.66
CA PRO A 12 -11.58 3.84 13.64
C PRO A 12 -12.84 4.41 12.94
N PRO A 13 -14.06 4.12 13.45
CA PRO A 13 -15.31 4.52 12.79
C PRO A 13 -15.37 6.01 12.42
N GLU A 14 -14.79 6.88 13.25
CA GLU A 14 -14.72 8.32 13.03
C GLU A 14 -13.86 8.74 11.81
N PHE A 15 -12.96 7.87 11.35
CA PHE A 15 -12.09 8.11 10.19
C PHE A 15 -12.42 7.21 8.99
N ALA A 16 -13.38 6.29 9.11
CA ALA A 16 -13.71 5.32 8.06
C ALA A 16 -14.06 5.98 6.72
N ASP A 17 -14.96 6.98 6.73
CA ASP A 17 -15.37 7.70 5.51
C ASP A 17 -14.25 8.55 4.90
N GLN A 18 -13.32 9.03 5.73
CA GLN A 18 -12.16 9.78 5.22
C GLN A 18 -11.13 8.83 4.61
N VAL A 19 -10.89 7.67 5.24
CA VAL A 19 -10.00 6.66 4.71
C VAL A 19 -10.51 6.09 3.39
N GLU A 20 -11.82 5.86 3.26
CA GLU A 20 -12.40 5.37 2.01
C GLU A 20 -12.33 6.42 0.89
N ARG A 21 -12.62 7.69 1.19
CA ARG A 21 -12.43 8.79 0.23
C ARG A 21 -10.97 8.91 -0.20
N ASN A 22 -10.03 8.88 0.74
CA ASN A 22 -8.60 8.93 0.42
C ASN A 22 -8.18 7.76 -0.48
N ARG A 23 -8.71 6.54 -0.29
CA ARG A 23 -8.42 5.39 -1.16
C ARG A 23 -8.97 5.58 -2.57
N ALA A 24 -10.18 6.12 -2.71
CA ALA A 24 -10.78 6.39 -4.01
C ALA A 24 -10.01 7.49 -4.75
N ASP A 25 -9.73 8.61 -4.07
CA ASP A 25 -8.99 9.74 -4.62
C ASP A 25 -7.55 9.35 -4.98
N PHE A 26 -6.90 8.52 -4.16
CA PHE A 26 -5.55 8.03 -4.43
C PHE A 26 -5.49 7.33 -5.79
N LYS A 27 -6.43 6.44 -6.10
CA LYS A 27 -6.41 5.71 -7.39
C LYS A 27 -6.60 6.65 -8.58
N ALA A 28 -7.46 7.67 -8.44
CA ALA A 28 -7.70 8.65 -9.48
C ALA A 28 -6.49 9.59 -9.69
N GLN A 29 -5.79 9.96 -8.61
CA GLN A 29 -4.65 10.88 -8.65
C GLN A 29 -3.31 10.20 -8.95
N PHE A 30 -3.14 8.92 -8.59
CA PHE A 30 -1.86 8.21 -8.72
C PHE A 30 -1.45 7.99 -10.17
N GLY A 31 -2.41 7.89 -11.09
CA GLY A 31 -2.14 7.68 -12.51
C GLY A 31 -1.64 6.26 -12.82
N SER A 32 -0.66 6.14 -13.71
CA SER A 32 -0.17 4.84 -14.18
C SER A 32 0.80 4.19 -13.18
N PHE A 33 0.43 3.00 -12.69
CA PHE A 33 1.31 2.19 -11.85
C PHE A 33 2.55 1.68 -12.60
N GLU A 34 2.43 1.34 -13.88
CA GLU A 34 3.55 0.92 -14.74
C GLU A 34 4.50 2.10 -14.99
N GLY A 35 3.95 3.29 -15.22
CA GLY A 35 4.74 4.52 -15.40
C GLY A 35 5.49 4.95 -14.12
N ALA A 36 5.06 4.45 -12.96
CA ALA A 36 5.65 4.72 -11.65
C ALA A 36 6.49 3.54 -11.13
N GLU A 37 6.77 2.53 -11.97
CA GLU A 37 7.56 1.37 -11.57
C GLU A 37 8.96 1.80 -11.11
N ILE A 38 9.38 1.28 -9.96
CA ILE A 38 10.72 1.48 -9.42
C ILE A 38 11.63 0.32 -9.86
N ARG A 39 12.88 0.61 -10.19
CA ARG A 39 13.87 -0.42 -10.54
C ARG A 39 14.43 -1.11 -9.31
N SER A 40 14.76 -0.33 -8.28
CA SER A 40 15.26 -0.84 -7.00
C SER A 40 15.06 0.21 -5.90
N TYR A 41 15.14 -0.22 -4.64
CA TYR A 41 15.00 0.68 -3.50
C TYR A 41 15.92 0.30 -2.35
N TRP A 42 16.31 1.29 -1.56
CA TRP A 42 16.99 1.14 -0.28
C TRP A 42 16.18 1.79 0.85
N LEU A 43 16.27 1.21 2.03
CA LEU A 43 15.76 1.78 3.28
C LEU A 43 16.95 2.01 4.22
N GLY A 44 16.89 3.10 4.99
CA GLY A 44 17.90 3.41 5.99
C GLY A 44 17.34 4.32 7.08
N THR A 45 18.17 4.68 8.04
CA THR A 45 17.82 5.63 9.11
C THR A 45 18.90 6.69 9.24
N SER A 46 18.53 7.88 9.71
CA SER A 46 19.53 8.86 10.13
C SER A 46 20.37 8.32 11.31
N GLU A 47 21.58 8.86 11.49
CA GLU A 47 22.49 8.42 12.56
C GLU A 47 21.88 8.57 13.96
N ASP A 48 21.03 9.59 14.14
CA ASP A 48 20.31 9.87 15.39
C ASP A 48 18.98 9.10 15.53
N GLY A 49 18.58 8.33 14.52
CA GLY A 49 17.32 7.58 14.50
C GLY A 49 16.04 8.42 14.39
N ALA A 50 16.15 9.74 14.18
CA ALA A 50 14.97 10.62 14.08
C ALA A 50 14.20 10.43 12.76
N TRP A 51 14.81 9.80 11.74
CA TRP A 51 14.25 9.66 10.40
C TRP A 51 14.40 8.24 9.85
N LEU A 52 13.33 7.75 9.24
CA LEU A 52 13.34 6.64 8.29
C LEU A 52 13.52 7.21 6.88
N ALA A 53 14.52 6.74 6.12
CA ALA A 53 14.82 7.22 4.78
C ALA A 53 14.48 6.17 3.72
N PHE A 54 13.94 6.64 2.60
CA PHE A 54 13.63 5.89 1.41
C PHE A 54 14.44 6.43 0.25
N GLN A 55 15.10 5.55 -0.50
CA GLN A 55 15.77 5.89 -1.74
C GLN A 55 15.27 4.98 -2.85
N PHE A 56 14.68 5.56 -3.89
CA PHE A 56 14.15 4.85 -5.06
C PHE A 56 14.99 5.15 -6.29
N HIS A 57 15.36 4.09 -7.02
CA HIS A 57 16.03 4.18 -8.31
C HIS A 57 15.02 3.94 -9.41
N MET A 58 14.85 4.92 -10.31
CA MET A 58 13.86 4.87 -11.38
C MET A 58 14.46 4.23 -12.65
N PRO A 59 13.64 3.70 -13.58
CA PRO A 59 14.11 3.15 -14.85
C PRO A 59 14.86 4.15 -15.74
N ASP A 60 14.52 5.44 -15.65
CA ASP A 60 15.18 6.53 -16.38
C ASP A 60 16.55 6.92 -15.79
N GLY A 61 16.97 6.27 -14.70
CA GLY A 61 18.23 6.53 -14.02
C GLY A 61 18.16 7.61 -12.94
N SER A 62 17.02 8.29 -12.77
CA SER A 62 16.83 9.24 -11.68
C SER A 62 16.74 8.55 -10.32
N VAL A 63 17.07 9.29 -9.26
CA VAL A 63 17.02 8.81 -7.87
C VAL A 63 16.15 9.75 -7.04
N HIS A 64 15.07 9.21 -6.47
CA HIS A 64 14.16 9.94 -5.60
C HIS A 64 14.42 9.58 -4.14
N LYS A 65 14.48 10.58 -3.26
CA LYS A 65 14.79 10.39 -1.84
C LYS A 65 13.75 11.07 -0.97
N PHE A 66 13.29 10.35 0.05
CA PHE A 66 12.29 10.83 1.00
C PHE A 66 12.67 10.44 2.41
N THR A 67 12.30 11.25 3.39
CA THR A 67 12.45 10.94 4.81
C THR A 67 11.11 11.04 5.53
N LEU A 68 10.86 10.10 6.43
CA LEU A 68 9.71 10.07 7.32
C LEU A 68 10.20 10.24 8.75
N ARG A 69 9.54 11.11 9.52
CA ARG A 69 9.87 11.27 10.95
C ARG A 69 9.58 9.98 11.72
N ALA A 70 10.40 9.68 12.72
CA ALA A 70 10.26 8.47 13.54
C ALA A 70 8.87 8.31 14.18
N ASP A 71 8.25 9.41 14.60
CA ASP A 71 6.91 9.39 15.21
C ASP A 71 5.78 9.04 14.23
N TRP A 72 6.04 9.09 12.92
CA TRP A 72 5.06 8.73 11.88
C TRP A 72 5.26 7.28 11.39
N VAL A 73 6.32 6.60 11.81
CA VAL A 73 6.60 5.21 11.41
C VAL A 73 5.46 4.26 11.78
N PRO A 74 4.83 4.33 12.97
CA PRO A 74 3.68 3.46 13.29
C PRO A 74 2.53 3.62 12.29
N GLN A 75 2.17 4.87 11.94
CA GLN A 75 1.13 5.15 10.95
C GLN A 75 1.51 4.59 9.57
N PHE A 76 2.76 4.76 9.15
CA PHE A 76 3.27 4.21 7.89
C PHE A 76 3.13 2.68 7.85
N VAL A 77 3.51 1.98 8.91
CA VAL A 77 3.39 0.51 9.00
C VAL A 77 1.93 0.06 8.91
N THR A 78 1.01 0.73 9.60
CA THR A 78 -0.43 0.43 9.51
C THR A 78 -0.97 0.62 8.09
N GLN A 79 -0.61 1.72 7.42
CA GLN A 79 -1.04 1.95 6.04
C GLN A 79 -0.44 0.95 5.05
N LEU A 80 0.85 0.60 5.21
CA LEU A 80 1.51 -0.41 4.40
C LEU A 80 0.85 -1.78 4.55
N ALA A 81 0.52 -2.20 5.78
CA ALA A 81 -0.17 -3.44 6.05
C ALA A 81 -1.56 -3.48 5.38
N GLY A 82 -2.36 -2.41 5.55
CA GLY A 82 -3.67 -2.31 4.94
C GLY A 82 -3.65 -2.31 3.40
N ALA A 83 -2.67 -1.63 2.80
CA ALA A 83 -2.48 -1.62 1.34
C ALA A 83 -2.03 -2.99 0.80
N THR A 84 -1.17 -3.69 1.54
CA THR A 84 -0.70 -5.04 1.16
C THR A 84 -1.82 -6.08 1.24
N ASP A 85 -2.67 -5.99 2.26
CA ASP A 85 -3.85 -6.86 2.39
C ASP A 85 -4.82 -6.64 1.23
N GLU A 86 -5.16 -5.39 0.89
CA GLU A 86 -5.99 -5.06 -0.28
C GLU A 86 -5.36 -5.60 -1.58
N MET A 87 -4.04 -5.47 -1.75
CA MET A 87 -3.34 -6.02 -2.92
C MET A 87 -3.49 -7.55 -3.02
N ASN A 88 -3.36 -8.27 -1.91
CA ASN A 88 -3.51 -9.71 -1.88
C ASN A 88 -4.96 -10.15 -2.16
N GLU A 89 -5.94 -9.47 -1.59
CA GLU A 89 -7.36 -9.72 -1.87
C GLU A 89 -7.68 -9.55 -3.35
N ARG A 90 -7.16 -8.47 -3.98
CA ARG A 90 -7.31 -8.26 -5.43
C ARG A 90 -6.65 -9.37 -6.25
N ARG A 91 -5.44 -9.80 -5.89
CA ARG A 91 -4.74 -10.89 -6.59
C ARG A 91 -5.52 -12.19 -6.51
N ILE A 92 -6.06 -12.53 -5.34
CA ILE A 92 -6.88 -13.73 -5.13
C ILE A 92 -8.17 -13.63 -5.94
N ALA A 93 -8.88 -12.49 -5.89
CA ALA A 93 -10.11 -12.29 -6.66
C ALA A 93 -9.87 -12.45 -8.17
N THR A 94 -8.80 -11.85 -8.71
CA THR A 94 -8.41 -12.03 -10.12
C THR A 94 -8.08 -13.48 -10.44
N ALA A 95 -7.34 -14.17 -9.56
CA ALA A 95 -7.01 -15.58 -9.75
C ALA A 95 -8.25 -16.49 -9.72
N LEU A 96 -9.23 -16.19 -8.87
CA LEU A 96 -10.50 -16.92 -8.79
C LEU A 96 -11.36 -16.70 -10.04
N VAL A 97 -11.48 -15.47 -10.53
CA VAL A 97 -12.16 -15.16 -11.80
C VAL A 97 -11.49 -15.87 -12.98
N ALA A 98 -10.15 -15.92 -12.99
CA ALA A 98 -9.41 -16.66 -14.02
C ALA A 98 -9.54 -18.18 -13.91
N ALA A 99 -9.93 -18.70 -12.73
CA ALA A 99 -10.12 -20.11 -12.45
C ALA A 99 -11.57 -20.60 -12.61
N GLU A 100 -12.54 -19.69 -12.81
CA GLU A 100 -13.89 -20.08 -13.20
C GLU A 100 -13.82 -20.76 -14.59
N PRO A 101 -14.21 -22.04 -14.71
CA PRO A 101 -14.16 -22.71 -16.00
C PRO A 101 -15.10 -22.00 -16.97
N GLN A 102 -14.61 -21.67 -18.17
CA GLN A 102 -15.48 -21.35 -19.29
C GLN A 102 -16.50 -22.50 -19.42
N GLY A 103 -17.78 -22.16 -19.18
CA GLY A 103 -18.97 -23.00 -19.14
C GLY A 103 -18.82 -24.49 -19.51
N GLU A 104 -19.33 -25.35 -18.63
CA GLU A 104 -19.95 -26.60 -19.08
C GLU A 104 -20.99 -26.24 -20.15
N ALA A 105 -20.68 -26.62 -21.40
CA ALA A 105 -21.57 -26.62 -22.55
C ALA A 105 -22.21 -28.01 -22.73
#